data_AF-A0A2V5M865-F1
#
_entry.id   AF-A0A2V5M865-F1
#
_cell.length_a   1.000
_cell.length_b   1.000
_cell.length_c   1.000
_cell.angle_alpha   90.00
_cell.angle_beta   90.00
_cell.angle_gamma   90.00
#
_symmetry.space_group_name_H-M   'P 1'
#
loop_
_entity.id
_entity.type
_entity.pdbx_description
1 polymer ?
#
loop_
_entity_poly.entity_id
_entity_poly.type
_entity_poly.pdbx_seq_one_letter_code
_entity_poly.pdbx_strand_id
1 'polypeptide(L)' 'MTEQVLGGKIGLVFGVANKRSIAWAIAKAWAAAGARLIFNYQGERLKENVEELVGEFGEKTPLFPCDVS' A
#
# COMPACT_ATOMS: atom_id res chain seq x y z
N MET A 1 17.00 -8.43 -17.44
CA MET A 1 16.94 -7.92 -16.05
C MET A 1 15.71 -7.05 -15.97
N THR A 2 14.72 -7.37 -15.14
CA THR A 2 13.61 -6.46 -14.89
C THR A 2 14.17 -5.24 -14.19
N GLU A 3 14.22 -4.13 -14.90
CA GLU A 3 14.68 -2.86 -14.38
C GLU A 3 13.74 -2.48 -13.23
N GLN A 4 14.28 -2.29 -12.02
CA GLN A 4 13.49 -1.76 -10.90
C GLN A 4 13.29 -0.26 -11.12
N VAL A 5 12.37 0.08 -12.01
CA VAL A 5 12.09 1.46 -12.44
C VAL A 5 11.67 2.38 -11.29
N LEU A 6 11.18 1.81 -10.18
CA LEU A 6 10.86 2.53 -8.95
C LEU A 6 11.84 2.23 -7.80
N GLY A 7 12.95 1.56 -8.08
CA GLY A 7 14.00 1.27 -7.11
C GLY A 7 14.43 2.51 -6.33
N GLY A 8 14.46 2.40 -5.01
CA GLY A 8 14.84 3.48 -4.09
C GLY A 8 13.76 4.54 -3.85
N LYS A 9 12.65 4.53 -4.60
CA LYS A 9 11.54 5.48 -4.39
C LYS A 9 10.64 5.04 -3.23
N ILE A 10 10.00 6.03 -2.60
CA ILE A 10 8.97 5.82 -1.59
C ILE A 10 7.63 6.31 -2.17
N GLY A 11 6.62 5.45 -2.17
CA GLY A 11 5.26 5.77 -2.62
C GLY A 11 4.27 5.75 -1.47
N LEU A 12 3.40 6.76 -1.40
CA LEU A 12 2.25 6.78 -0.49
C LEU A 12 0.99 6.41 -1.29
N VAL A 13 0.32 5.33 -0.89
CA VAL A 13 -0.86 4.80 -1.57
C VAL A 13 -2.09 5.05 -0.70
N PHE A 14 -3.05 5.78 -1.26
CA PHE A 14 -4.36 5.97 -0.65
C PHE A 14 -5.42 5.05 -1.29
N GLY A 15 -6.45 4.72 -0.50
CA GLY A 15 -7.67 4.10 -1.03
C GLY A 15 -7.61 2.59 -1.22
N VAL A 16 -6.71 1.90 -0.51
CA VAL A 16 -6.78 0.43 -0.37
C VAL A 16 -7.87 0.09 0.63
N ALA A 17 -8.87 -0.68 0.20
CA ALA A 17 -9.92 -1.20 1.10
C ALA A 17 -10.02 -2.73 1.09
N ASN A 18 -9.62 -3.38 -0.01
CA ASN A 18 -9.59 -4.83 -0.20
C ASN A 18 -8.75 -5.21 -1.45
N LYS A 19 -8.56 -6.53 -1.69
CA LYS A 19 -7.80 -7.06 -2.85
C LYS A 19 -8.35 -6.71 -4.23
N ARG A 20 -9.59 -6.21 -4.33
CA ARG A 20 -10.21 -5.75 -5.59
C ARG A 20 -10.05 -4.25 -5.85
N SER A 21 -9.43 -3.51 -4.91
CA SER A 21 -9.22 -2.07 -5.08
C SER A 21 -8.26 -1.79 -6.24
N ILE A 22 -8.50 -0.74 -7.02
CA ILE A 22 -7.54 -0.29 -8.06
C ILE A 22 -6.21 0.08 -7.39
N ALA A 23 -6.25 0.78 -6.26
CA ALA A 23 -5.08 1.13 -5.45
C ALA A 23 -4.25 -0.10 -5.03
N TRP A 24 -4.91 -1.24 -4.78
CA TRP A 24 -4.23 -2.48 -4.42
C TRP A 24 -3.44 -3.05 -5.60
N ALA A 25 -4.03 -3.08 -6.79
CA ALA A 25 -3.35 -3.54 -8.01
C ALA A 25 -2.14 -2.64 -8.33
N ILE A 26 -2.29 -1.31 -8.19
CA ILE A 26 -1.21 -0.34 -8.38
C ILE A 26 -0.08 -0.59 -7.36
N ALA A 27 -0.43 -0.77 -6.08
CA ALA A 27 0.55 -1.05 -5.04
C ALA A 27 1.37 -2.32 -5.32
N LYS A 28 0.73 -3.42 -5.74
CA LYS A 28 1.44 -4.65 -6.13
C LYS A 28 2.41 -4.40 -7.29
N ALA A 29 1.99 -3.66 -8.32
CA ALA A 29 2.84 -3.31 -9.44
C ALA A 29 4.04 -2.42 -9.03
N TRP A 30 3.80 -1.44 -8.16
CA TRP A 30 4.86 -0.55 -7.67
C TRP A 30 5.87 -1.27 -6.78
N ALA A 31 5.42 -2.15 -5.89
CA ALA A 31 6.29 -2.98 -5.09
C ALA A 31 7.14 -3.91 -5.97
N ALA A 32 6.54 -4.55 -6.98
CA ALA A 32 7.27 -5.37 -7.94
C ALA A 32 8.32 -4.57 -8.74
N ALA A 33 8.07 -3.28 -8.96
CA ALA A 33 9.01 -2.35 -9.59
C ALA A 33 10.08 -1.78 -8.63
N GLY A 34 10.12 -2.21 -7.37
CA GLY A 34 11.16 -1.84 -6.39
C GLY A 34 10.82 -0.66 -5.48
N ALA A 35 9.58 -0.17 -5.49
CA ALA A 35 9.16 0.90 -4.58
C ALA A 35 8.98 0.41 -3.14
N ARG A 36 9.32 1.27 -2.17
CA ARG A 36 8.86 1.11 -0.77
C ARG A 36 7.53 1.83 -0.61
N LEU A 37 6.55 1.17 -0.01
CA LEU A 37 5.18 1.69 0.07
C LEU A 37 4.78 2.07 1.50
N ILE A 38 3.98 3.12 1.60
CA ILE A 38 3.26 3.58 2.80
C ILE A 38 1.78 3.58 2.44
N PHE A 39 0.91 3.22 3.39
CA PHE A 39 -0.53 3.15 3.18
C PHE A 39 -1.30 4.00 4.19
N ASN A 40 -2.55 4.32 3.85
CA ASN A 40 -3.53 4.82 4.81
C ASN A 40 -4.67 3.82 5.02
N TYR A 41 -5.44 4.03 6.08
CA TYR A 41 -6.80 3.50 6.22
C TYR A 41 -7.77 4.64 6.56
N GLN A 42 -9.02 4.48 6.12
CA GLN A 42 -10.10 5.42 6.43
C GLN A 42 -11.03 4.84 7.50
N GLY A 43 -10.95 5.40 8.70
CA GLY A 43 -11.75 4.99 9.86
C GLY A 43 -11.43 3.59 10.39
N GLU A 44 -11.83 3.32 11.62
CA GLU A 44 -11.47 2.06 12.32
C GLU A 44 -12.03 0.80 11.64
N ARG A 45 -13.16 0.91 10.93
CA ARG A 45 -13.80 -0.23 10.25
C ARG A 45 -12.91 -0.87 9.18
N LEU A 46 -12.04 -0.08 8.54
CA LEU A 46 -11.16 -0.59 7.48
C LEU A 46 -9.77 -0.97 8.02
N LYS A 47 -9.42 -0.59 9.25
CA LYS A 47 -8.07 -0.73 9.79
C LYS A 47 -7.56 -2.16 9.75
N GLU A 48 -8.24 -3.10 10.41
CA GLU A 48 -7.79 -4.49 10.52
C GLU A 48 -7.64 -5.14 9.13
N ASN A 49 -8.64 -4.97 8.27
CA ASN A 49 -8.60 -5.50 6.90
C ASN A 49 -7.42 -4.92 6.10
N VAL A 50 -7.15 -3.61 6.21
CA VAL A 50 -6.05 -2.98 5.48
C VAL A 50 -4.72 -3.39 6.08
N GLU A 51 -4.60 -3.52 7.40
CA GLU A 51 -3.40 -3.98 8.10
C GLU A 51 -2.97 -5.39 7.66
N GLU A 52 -3.92 -6.33 7.61
CA GLU A 52 -3.65 -7.68 7.08
C GLU A 52 -3.18 -7.66 5.62
N LEU A 53 -3.79 -6.81 4.79
CA LEU A 53 -3.44 -6.69 3.37
C LEU A 53 -2.04 -6.10 3.19
N VAL A 54 -1.75 -4.97 3.84
CA VAL A 54 -0.47 -4.29 3.64
C VAL A 54 0.71 -5.06 4.23
N GLY A 55 0.44 -6.03 5.11
CA GLY A 55 1.41 -7.02 5.56
C GLY A 55 2.04 -7.82 4.40
N GLU A 56 1.38 -7.95 3.25
CA GLU A 56 1.97 -8.58 2.05
C GLU A 56 3.18 -7.80 1.48
N PHE A 57 3.38 -6.54 1.89
CA PHE A 57 4.53 -5.73 1.48
C PHE A 57 5.68 -5.72 2.51
N GLY A 58 5.51 -6.39 3.65
CA GLY A 58 6.53 -6.55 4.69
C GLY A 58 5.98 -6.38 6.12
N GLU A 59 6.68 -6.96 7.10
CA GLU A 59 6.27 -6.98 8.53
C GLU A 59 6.15 -5.60 9.18
N LYS A 60 6.68 -4.55 8.56
CA LYS A 60 6.66 -3.17 9.08
C LYS A 60 6.19 -2.16 8.04
N THR A 61 5.32 -2.57 7.12
CA THR A 61 4.72 -1.66 6.15
C THR A 61 4.00 -0.53 6.88
N PRO A 62 4.42 0.75 6.70
CA PRO A 62 3.82 1.83 7.45
C PRO A 62 2.35 2.06 7.03
N LEU A 63 1.49 2.17 8.04
CA LEU A 63 0.05 2.32 7.87
C LEU A 63 -0.47 3.38 8.85
N PHE A 64 -1.17 4.41 8.35
CA PHE A 64 -1.64 5.54 9.16
C PHE A 64 -3.12 5.85 8.93
N PRO A 65 -3.86 6.33 9.96
CA PRO A 65 -5.22 6.81 9.77
C PRO A 65 -5.22 8.10 8.93
N CYS A 66 -6.08 8.18 7.91
CA CYS A 66 -6.35 9.42 7.20
C CYS A 66 -7.75 9.40 6.57
N ASP A 67 -8.53 10.43 6.89
CA ASP A 67 -9.77 10.80 6.21
C ASP A 67 -9.55 12.16 5.53
N VAL A 68 -10.05 12.31 4.30
CA VAL A 68 -9.78 13.48 3.41
C VAL A 68 -10.97 14.43 3.29
N SER A 69 -12.02 14.21 4.09
CA SER A 69 -13.22 15.06 4.14
C SER A 69 -12.98 16.46 4.72
#